data_AF-A0AA92VVF0-F1
#
_entry.id   AF-A0AA92VVF0-F1
#
_cell.length_a   1.000
_cell.length_b   1.000
_cell.length_c   1.000
_cell.angle_alpha   90.00
_cell.angle_beta   90.00
_cell.angle_gamma   90.00
#
_symmetry.space_group_name_H-M   'P 1'
#
loop_
_entity.id
_entity.type
_entity.pdbx_description
1 polymer ?
#
loop_
_entity_poly.entity_id
_entity_poly.type
_entity_poly.pdbx_seq_one_letter_code
_entity_poly.pdbx_strand_id
1 'polypeptide(L)'
;MVELKKIQTMMGKIRKYLYLLFLSVLCVMSSCDKNEEDSRSLTGTVWIHQFASEDNVIDGSAAALYFGEETVEYYALDDNLKVLRLIENLPYRVVGQKLTIGIREGVLGDNYLTFKNERYYRSNKKITDMLTPQNCK
;
A
#
# COMPACT_ATOMS: atom_id res chain seq x y z
N MET A 1 -5.20 7.54 -69.97
CA MET A 1 -6.17 7.97 -68.92
C MET A 1 -6.48 6.88 -67.87
N VAL A 2 -6.32 5.58 -68.17
CA VAL A 2 -6.62 4.46 -67.24
C VAL A 2 -5.59 4.31 -66.10
N GLU A 3 -4.31 4.55 -66.37
CA GLU A 3 -3.22 4.36 -65.38
C GLU A 3 -3.24 5.40 -64.23
N LEU A 4 -3.60 6.65 -64.51
CA LEU A 4 -3.75 7.70 -63.50
C LEU A 4 -4.85 7.38 -62.48
N LYS A 5 -5.95 6.74 -62.92
CA LYS A 5 -7.08 6.36 -62.05
C LYS A 5 -6.71 5.22 -61.10
N LYS A 6 -5.86 4.27 -61.54
CA LYS A 6 -5.31 3.21 -60.67
C LYS A 6 -4.39 3.78 -59.58
N ILE A 7 -3.50 4.70 -59.95
CA ILE A 7 -2.54 5.32 -59.01
C ILE A 7 -3.26 6.14 -57.93
N GLN A 8 -4.28 6.91 -58.29
CA GLN A 8 -5.08 7.64 -57.30
C GLN A 8 -5.90 6.72 -56.38
N THR A 9 -6.42 5.61 -56.92
CA THR A 9 -7.14 4.60 -56.11
C THR A 9 -6.19 3.89 -55.14
N MET A 10 -4.95 3.61 -55.54
CA MET A 10 -3.93 3.01 -54.66
C MET A 10 -3.49 3.97 -53.56
N MET A 11 -3.22 5.24 -53.87
CA MET A 11 -2.90 6.27 -52.86
C MET A 11 -4.02 6.45 -51.83
N GLY A 12 -5.29 6.45 -52.27
CA GLY A 12 -6.44 6.55 -51.36
C GLY A 12 -6.58 5.34 -50.42
N LYS A 13 -6.26 4.14 -50.90
CA LYS A 13 -6.24 2.91 -50.07
C LYS A 13 -5.08 2.95 -49.08
N ILE A 14 -3.87 3.29 -49.51
CA ILE A 14 -2.68 3.39 -48.65
C ILE A 14 -2.93 4.40 -47.50
N ARG A 15 -3.54 5.54 -47.80
CA ARG A 15 -3.89 6.56 -46.78
C ARG A 15 -4.90 6.06 -45.76
N LYS A 16 -5.87 5.22 -46.16
CA LYS A 16 -6.83 4.57 -45.26
C LYS A 16 -6.16 3.50 -44.37
N TYR A 17 -5.27 2.69 -44.93
CA TYR A 17 -4.52 1.69 -44.16
C TYR A 17 -3.59 2.34 -43.13
N LEU A 18 -2.95 3.45 -43.49
CA LEU A 18 -2.12 4.21 -42.57
C LEU A 18 -2.95 4.78 -41.40
N TYR A 19 -4.15 5.30 -41.68
CA TYR A 19 -5.06 5.81 -40.65
C TYR A 19 -5.57 4.70 -39.71
N LEU A 20 -5.89 3.53 -40.25
CA LEU A 20 -6.28 2.35 -39.45
C LEU A 20 -5.15 1.86 -38.55
N LEU A 21 -3.90 1.88 -39.05
CA LEU A 21 -2.73 1.48 -38.28
C LEU A 21 -2.46 2.47 -37.13
N PHE A 22 -2.57 3.78 -37.37
CA PHE A 22 -2.48 4.80 -36.31
C PHE A 22 -3.60 4.68 -35.27
N LEU A 23 -4.84 4.37 -35.68
CA LEU A 23 -5.95 4.17 -34.76
C LEU A 23 -5.75 2.95 -33.85
N SER A 24 -5.19 1.85 -34.38
CA SER A 24 -4.85 0.69 -33.55
C SER A 24 -3.76 0.97 -32.51
N VAL A 25 -2.76 1.79 -32.85
CA VAL A 25 -1.68 2.18 -31.93
C VAL A 25 -2.20 3.10 -30.80
N LEU A 26 -3.16 3.98 -31.10
CA LEU A 26 -3.84 4.80 -30.09
C LEU A 26 -4.70 3.95 -29.11
N CYS A 27 -5.27 2.84 -29.58
CA CYS A 27 -6.03 1.92 -28.71
C CYS A 27 -5.15 1.16 -27.70
N VAL A 28 -3.90 0.81 -28.04
CA VAL A 28 -2.99 0.09 -27.10
C VAL A 28 -2.43 1.00 -26.00
N MET A 29 -2.33 2.31 -26.25
CA MET A 29 -1.89 3.29 -25.24
C MET A 29 -3.04 3.74 -24.31
N SER A 30 -4.28 3.37 -24.63
CA SER A 30 -5.47 3.63 -23.80
C SER A 30 -5.84 2.47 -22.87
N SER A 31 -4.94 1.50 -22.68
CA SER A 31 -4.97 0.69 -21.45
C SER A 31 -4.56 1.59 -20.30
N CYS A 32 -5.46 2.50 -19.97
CA CYS A 32 -5.51 3.23 -18.73
C CYS A 32 -5.60 2.13 -17.67
N ASP A 33 -4.44 1.80 -17.12
CA ASP A 33 -4.32 1.08 -15.88
C ASP A 33 -5.19 1.90 -14.94
N LYS A 34 -6.39 1.40 -14.66
CA LYS A 34 -7.21 1.95 -13.60
C LYS A 34 -6.36 1.65 -12.38
N ASN A 35 -5.55 2.63 -11.99
CA ASN A 35 -5.09 2.78 -10.64
C ASN A 35 -6.37 2.92 -9.83
N GLU A 36 -7.06 1.81 -9.61
CA GLU A 36 -7.89 1.62 -8.44
C GLU A 36 -6.88 1.76 -7.30
N GLU A 37 -6.64 3.03 -6.92
CA GLU A 37 -6.25 3.37 -5.57
C GLU A 37 -7.37 2.82 -4.70
N ASP A 38 -7.24 1.52 -4.43
CA ASP A 38 -8.11 0.78 -3.56
C ASP A 38 -7.77 1.31 -2.16
N SER A 39 -8.37 2.46 -1.86
CA SER A 39 -8.09 3.35 -0.74
C SER A 39 -8.71 2.78 0.53
N ARG A 40 -8.36 1.54 0.86
CA ARG A 40 -8.48 1.03 2.23
C ARG A 40 -7.55 1.87 3.09
N SER A 41 -8.04 3.02 3.52
CA SER A 41 -7.35 3.90 4.44
C SER A 41 -7.18 3.16 5.77
N LEU A 42 -5.92 3.06 6.20
CA LEU A 42 -5.58 2.51 7.50
C LEU A 42 -5.51 3.63 8.56
N THR A 43 -5.77 4.88 8.19
CA THR A 43 -5.64 6.03 9.07
C THR A 43 -6.47 5.86 10.35
N GLY A 44 -5.84 6.12 11.49
CA GLY A 44 -6.41 5.98 12.82
C GLY A 44 -6.50 4.54 13.35
N THR A 45 -6.04 3.54 12.58
CA THR A 45 -6.08 2.13 13.03
C THR A 45 -4.82 1.74 13.80
N VAL A 46 -5.01 0.85 14.80
CA VAL A 46 -3.93 0.26 15.59
C VAL A 46 -3.90 -1.24 15.32
N TRP A 47 -2.71 -1.77 15.06
CA TRP A 47 -2.48 -3.19 14.80
C TRP A 47 -1.43 -3.71 15.76
N ILE A 48 -1.70 -4.84 16.40
CA ILE A 48 -0.85 -5.37 17.49
C ILE A 48 -0.35 -6.76 17.14
N HIS A 49 0.94 -6.97 17.35
CA HIS A 49 1.58 -8.28 17.39
C HIS A 49 2.02 -8.53 18.84
N GLN A 50 1.68 -9.70 19.41
CA GLN A 50 2.17 -10.11 20.72
C GLN A 50 3.26 -11.17 20.50
N PHE A 51 4.42 -10.96 21.11
CA PHE A 51 5.52 -11.91 21.02
C PHE A 51 5.19 -13.15 21.85
N ALA A 52 5.58 -14.32 21.35
CA ALA A 52 5.54 -15.52 22.14
C ALA A 52 6.62 -15.47 23.22
N SER A 53 6.41 -16.14 24.35
CA SER A 53 7.40 -16.20 25.44
C SER A 53 8.75 -16.80 25.01
N GLU A 54 8.78 -17.50 23.88
CA GLU A 54 9.97 -18.09 23.26
C GLU A 54 10.76 -17.13 22.35
N ASP A 55 10.22 -15.97 22.00
CA ASP A 55 10.83 -15.03 21.04
C ASP A 55 12.05 -14.28 21.60
N ASN A 56 12.40 -14.48 22.89
CA ASN A 56 13.55 -13.87 23.58
C ASN A 56 13.69 -12.36 23.32
N VAL A 57 12.56 -11.65 23.24
CA VAL A 57 12.56 -10.21 23.00
C VAL A 57 12.88 -9.48 24.30
N ILE A 58 14.03 -8.82 24.32
CA ILE A 58 14.57 -8.16 25.52
C ILE A 58 13.85 -6.84 25.83
N ASP A 59 13.17 -6.25 24.83
CA ASP A 59 12.80 -4.82 24.85
C ASP A 59 11.28 -4.57 24.66
N GLY A 60 10.46 -5.59 24.94
CA GLY A 60 9.01 -5.50 24.90
C GLY A 60 8.32 -6.85 24.74
N SER A 61 7.04 -6.91 25.08
CA SER A 61 6.21 -8.13 25.03
C SER A 61 5.25 -8.14 23.86
N ALA A 62 5.03 -6.97 23.26
CA ALA A 62 4.24 -6.79 22.06
C ALA A 62 4.76 -5.60 21.24
N ALA A 63 4.27 -5.48 20.02
CA ALA A 63 4.54 -4.34 19.17
C ALA A 63 3.24 -3.81 18.56
N ALA A 64 3.17 -2.50 18.35
CA ALA A 64 2.03 -1.85 17.71
C ALA A 64 2.44 -1.07 16.46
N LEU A 65 1.59 -1.13 15.45
CA LEU A 65 1.62 -0.25 14.29
C LEU A 65 0.39 0.65 14.36
N TYR A 66 0.62 1.95 14.49
CA TYR A 66 -0.42 2.96 14.43
C TYR A 66 -0.31 3.73 13.12
N PHE A 67 -1.36 3.68 12.31
CA PHE A 67 -1.37 4.27 10.98
C PHE A 67 -1.96 5.68 11.04
N GLY A 68 -1.16 6.68 10.67
CA GLY A 68 -1.60 8.04 10.39
C GLY A 68 -2.13 8.19 8.96
N GLU A 69 -2.17 9.44 8.49
CA GLU A 69 -2.58 9.73 7.10
C GLU A 69 -1.56 9.19 6.10
N GLU A 70 -0.27 9.51 6.29
CA GLU A 70 0.79 9.15 5.34
C GLU A 70 1.87 8.23 5.95
N THR A 71 1.95 8.19 7.28
CA THR A 71 2.99 7.46 8.00
C THR A 71 2.43 6.44 8.98
N VAL A 72 3.24 5.48 9.36
CA VAL A 72 2.96 4.48 10.38
C VAL A 72 3.99 4.58 11.49
N GLU A 73 3.51 4.71 12.73
CA GLU A 73 4.32 4.71 13.94
C GLU A 73 4.42 3.29 14.48
N TYR A 74 5.64 2.78 14.60
CA TYR A 74 5.96 1.46 15.11
C TYR A 74 6.43 1.56 16.56
N TYR A 75 5.69 0.97 17.50
CA TYR A 75 5.94 1.05 18.94
C TYR A 75 6.31 -0.30 19.54
N ALA A 76 7.20 -0.26 20.53
CA ALA A 76 7.38 -1.34 21.49
C ALA A 76 6.36 -1.20 22.62
N LEU A 77 5.74 -2.31 23.03
CA LEU A 77 4.75 -2.36 24.10
C LEU A 77 5.20 -3.28 25.24
N ASP A 78 4.73 -2.99 26.45
CA ASP A 78 4.84 -3.88 27.61
C ASP A 78 3.75 -4.97 27.63
N ASP A 79 3.79 -5.84 28.65
CA ASP A 79 2.79 -6.90 28.89
C ASP A 79 1.35 -6.37 29.05
N ASN A 80 1.19 -5.12 29.45
CA ASN A 80 -0.11 -4.45 29.62
C ASN A 80 -0.56 -3.69 28.37
N LEU A 81 0.17 -3.85 27.26
CA LEU A 81 -0.03 -3.14 26.00
C LEU A 81 0.13 -1.62 26.13
N LYS A 82 0.96 -1.16 27.07
CA LYS A 82 1.37 0.23 27.21
C LYS A 82 2.61 0.49 26.37
N VAL A 83 2.65 1.67 25.77
CA VAL A 83 3.78 2.10 24.94
C VAL A 83 5.01 2.28 25.82
N LEU A 84 6.06 1.49 25.53
CA LEU A 84 7.38 1.66 26.11
C LEU A 84 8.14 2.76 25.39
N ARG A 85 8.18 2.69 24.05
CA ARG A 85 8.87 3.66 23.19
C ARG A 85 8.41 3.57 21.73
N LEU A 86 8.59 4.67 21.00
CA LEU A 86 8.56 4.67 19.54
C LEU A 86 9.85 4.03 19.01
N ILE A 87 9.72 3.08 18.09
CA ILE A 87 10.82 2.39 17.42
C ILE A 87 11.16 3.14 16.13
N GLU A 88 10.17 3.30 15.24
CA GLU A 88 10.33 3.92 13.92
C GLU A 88 9.03 4.65 13.52
N ASN A 89 9.15 5.71 12.71
CA ASN A 89 8.02 6.32 12.02
C ASN A 89 8.35 6.32 10.52
N LEU A 90 7.54 5.63 9.72
CA LEU A 90 7.85 5.34 8.32
C LEU A 90 6.67 5.71 7.42
N PRO A 91 6.92 6.18 6.18
CA PRO A 91 5.84 6.33 5.21
C PRO A 91 5.24 4.97 4.89
N TYR A 92 3.94 4.92 4.58
CA TYR A 92 3.30 3.69 4.13
C TYR A 92 2.45 3.91 2.89
N ARG A 93 2.18 2.82 2.16
CA ARG A 93 1.27 2.79 1.01
C ARG A 93 0.54 1.47 0.97
N VAL A 94 -0.74 1.52 0.62
CA VAL A 94 -1.58 0.33 0.38
C VAL A 94 -2.01 0.34 -1.10
N VAL A 95 -1.83 -0.80 -1.77
CA VAL A 95 -2.31 -1.02 -3.15
C VAL A 95 -2.94 -2.41 -3.21
N GLY A 96 -4.27 -2.48 -3.23
CA GLY A 96 -5.00 -3.73 -3.07
C GLY A 96 -4.64 -4.42 -1.75
N GLN A 97 -4.13 -5.66 -1.82
CA GLN A 97 -3.64 -6.41 -0.64
C GLN A 97 -2.16 -6.16 -0.32
N LYS A 98 -1.45 -5.37 -1.12
CA LYS A 98 -0.03 -5.06 -0.89
C LYS A 98 0.09 -3.88 0.06
N LEU A 99 0.81 -4.08 1.16
CA LEU A 99 1.18 -3.04 2.11
C LEU A 99 2.69 -2.79 2.00
N THR A 100 3.09 -1.54 1.81
CA THR A 100 4.49 -1.13 1.85
C THR A 100 4.67 -0.20 3.04
N ILE A 101 5.65 -0.48 3.91
CA ILE A 101 6.04 0.36 5.04
C ILE A 101 7.54 0.65 4.91
N GLY A 102 7.89 1.92 4.69
CA GLY A 102 9.24 2.31 4.30
C GLY A 102 9.67 1.59 3.01
N ILE A 103 10.76 0.83 3.08
CA ILE A 103 11.28 0.01 1.97
C ILE A 103 10.84 -1.46 2.02
N ARG A 104 10.01 -1.83 3.00
CA ARG A 104 9.64 -3.23 3.25
C ARG A 104 8.22 -3.49 2.76
N GLU A 105 8.04 -4.65 2.15
CA GLU A 105 6.75 -5.13 1.71
C GLU A 105 6.10 -6.04 2.76
N GLY A 106 4.78 -6.02 2.76
CA GLY A 106 3.89 -6.76 3.64
C GLY A 106 2.56 -7.04 2.94
N VAL A 107 1.68 -7.76 3.62
CA VAL A 107 0.37 -8.13 3.10
C VAL A 107 -0.71 -7.59 4.02
N LEU A 108 -1.72 -6.94 3.46
CA LEU A 108 -2.93 -6.52 4.14
C LEU A 108 -4.07 -7.51 3.84
N GLY A 109 -4.45 -8.30 4.85
CA GLY A 109 -5.66 -9.10 4.83
C GLY A 109 -6.84 -8.34 5.46
N ASP A 110 -7.97 -9.02 5.66
CA ASP A 110 -9.18 -8.37 6.18
C ASP A 110 -9.06 -7.97 7.66
N ASN A 111 -8.44 -8.82 8.50
CA ASN A 111 -8.27 -8.60 9.95
C ASN A 111 -6.83 -8.76 10.43
N TYR A 112 -5.89 -8.99 9.51
CA TYR A 112 -4.47 -9.08 9.82
C TYR A 112 -3.66 -8.31 8.78
N LEU A 113 -2.45 -7.91 9.17
CA LEU A 113 -1.41 -7.52 8.24
C LEU A 113 -0.11 -8.22 8.59
N THR A 114 0.80 -8.31 7.63
CA THR A 114 2.16 -8.83 7.86
C THR A 114 3.20 -7.76 7.67
N PHE A 115 4.18 -7.71 8.56
CA PHE A 115 5.31 -6.79 8.49
C PHE A 115 6.51 -7.40 9.24
N LYS A 116 7.73 -7.29 8.69
CA LYS A 116 8.95 -7.89 9.29
C LYS A 116 8.79 -9.39 9.66
N ASN A 117 8.07 -10.17 8.83
CA ASN A 117 7.71 -11.58 9.06
C ASN A 117 6.79 -11.84 10.27
N GLU A 118 6.29 -10.81 10.91
CA GLU A 118 5.32 -10.90 11.99
C GLU A 118 3.90 -10.64 11.46
N ARG A 119 2.91 -11.20 12.16
CA ARG A 119 1.50 -10.98 11.88
C ARG A 119 0.89 -10.09 12.96
N TYR A 120 0.32 -8.98 12.53
CA TYR A 120 -0.37 -8.03 13.37
C TYR A 120 -1.88 -8.19 13.16
N TYR A 121 -2.64 -8.06 14.24
CA TYR A 121 -4.11 -8.10 14.20
C TYR A 121 -4.69 -6.74 14.55
N ARG A 122 -5.79 -6.38 13.88
CA ARG A 122 -6.46 -5.11 14.12
C ARG A 122 -6.99 -5.05 15.56
N SER A 123 -6.69 -3.96 16.24
CA SER A 123 -7.13 -3.71 17.61
C SER A 123 -8.21 -2.63 17.65
N ASN A 124 -9.15 -2.77 18.59
CA ASN A 124 -10.14 -1.73 18.90
C ASN A 124 -9.61 -0.69 19.90
N LYS A 125 -8.39 -0.86 20.42
CA LYS A 125 -7.75 0.10 21.33
C LYS A 125 -7.34 1.36 20.57
N LYS A 126 -7.47 2.52 21.20
CA LYS A 126 -6.90 3.76 20.69
C LYS A 126 -5.45 3.88 21.14
N ILE A 127 -4.58 4.43 20.30
CA ILE A 127 -3.18 4.65 20.67
C ILE A 127 -3.05 5.53 21.92
N THR A 128 -3.95 6.50 22.10
CA THR A 128 -4.03 7.37 23.29
C THR A 128 -4.21 6.60 24.60
N ASP A 129 -4.92 5.48 24.56
CA ASP A 129 -5.16 4.64 25.75
C ASP A 129 -3.94 3.81 26.12
N MET A 130 -3.04 3.62 25.15
CA MET A 130 -1.79 2.84 25.27
C MET A 130 -0.62 3.72 25.69
N LEU A 131 -0.69 5.04 25.43
CA LEU A 131 0.26 6.00 25.95
C LEU A 131 0.12 6.07 27.48
N THR A 132 1.23 5.85 28.19
CA THR A 132 1.29 6.11 29.61
C THR A 132 1.13 7.61 29.82
N PRO A 133 0.28 8.09 30.74
CA PRO A 133 0.28 9.50 31.10
C PRO A 133 1.72 9.85 31.46
N GLN A 134 2.35 10.76 30.72
CA GLN A 134 3.60 11.32 31.19
C GLN A 134 3.27 11.88 32.57
N ASN A 135 3.91 11.33 33.60
CA ASN A 135 3.86 11.93 34.91
C ASN A 135 4.37 13.35 34.72
N CYS A 136 3.45 14.32 34.63
CA CYS A 136 3.74 15.72 34.83
C CYS A 136 4.33 15.81 36.23
N LYS A 137 5.65 15.73 36.32
CA LYS A 137 6.45 16.11 37.47
C LYS A 137 7.14 17.42 37.14
#